data_AF-A0A7U9CN65-F1
#
_entry.id   AF-A0A7U9CN65-F1
#
_cell.length_a   1.000
_cell.length_b   1.000
_cell.length_c   1.000
_cell.angle_alpha   90.00
_cell.angle_beta   90.00
_cell.angle_gamma   90.00
#
_symmetry.space_group_name_H-M   'P 1'
#
loop_
_entity.id
_entity.type
_entity.pdbx_description
1 polymer ?
#
loop_
_entity_poly.entity_id
_entity_poly.type
_entity_poly.pdbx_seq_one_letter_code
_entity_poly.pdbx_strand_id
1 'polypeptide(L)'
;MTNNSTYQITVRDLYRIENGAVCGDEAIVAITFQGQEIDRFGFAGKCLSADGFRRTYLGRPGLTASLISGNCKIEFSVQQPGAMAEFRP
;
A
#
# COMPACT_ATOMS: atom_id res chain seq x y z
N MET A 1 -22.40 5.74 13.34
CA MET A 1 -21.40 4.67 13.52
C MET A 1 -20.53 4.66 12.28
N THR A 2 -19.34 5.24 12.34
CA THR A 2 -18.42 5.22 11.20
C THR A 2 -17.73 3.86 11.23
N ASN A 3 -18.23 2.91 10.43
CA ASN A 3 -17.57 1.62 10.26
C ASN A 3 -16.29 1.87 9.49
N ASN A 4 -15.19 2.13 10.20
CA ASN A 4 -13.88 2.25 9.58
C ASN A 4 -13.25 0.85 9.48
N SER A 5 -12.67 0.57 8.33
CA SER A 5 -11.85 -0.62 8.07
C SER A 5 -10.40 -0.20 8.02
N THR A 6 -9.54 -1.07 8.56
CA THR A 6 -8.10 -0.92 8.46
C THR A 6 -7.65 -1.62 7.19
N TYR A 7 -6.75 -0.98 6.46
CA TYR A 7 -6.16 -1.47 5.24
C TYR A 7 -4.64 -1.48 5.39
N GLN A 8 -3.99 -2.41 4.73
CA GLN A 8 -2.54 -2.47 4.65
C GLN A 8 -2.13 -2.26 3.19
N ILE A 9 -1.42 -1.15 2.95
CA ILE A 9 -0.76 -0.84 1.69
C ILE A 9 0.64 -1.43 1.77
N THR A 10 0.98 -2.36 0.88
CA THR A 10 2.34 -2.90 0.75
C THR A 10 2.91 -2.45 -0.59
N VAL A 11 4.05 -1.77 -0.55
CA VAL A 11 4.78 -1.31 -1.73
C VAL A 11 6.07 -2.10 -1.86
N ARG A 12 6.27 -2.75 -3.00
CA ARG A 12 7.48 -3.52 -3.34
C ARG A 12 8.11 -2.97 -4.60
N ASP A 13 9.38 -3.30 -4.81
CA ASP A 13 10.11 -2.91 -6.02
C ASP A 13 10.11 -1.39 -6.28
N LEU A 14 10.11 -0.56 -5.23
CA LEU A 14 10.22 0.90 -5.37
C LEU A 14 11.69 1.26 -5.64
N TYR A 15 12.11 1.06 -6.87
CA TYR A 15 13.43 1.43 -7.34
C TYR A 15 13.40 1.56 -8.86
N ARG A 16 14.39 2.29 -9.36
CA ARG A 16 14.69 2.33 -10.79
C ARG A 16 16.10 1.84 -11.03
N ILE A 17 16.32 1.23 -12.19
CA ILE A 17 17.65 0.82 -12.64
C ILE A 17 18.09 1.85 -13.67
N GLU A 18 19.13 2.62 -13.34
CA GLU A 18 19.79 3.55 -14.26
C GLU A 18 21.23 3.13 -14.45
N ASN A 19 21.64 2.89 -15.70
CA ASN A 19 23.01 2.47 -16.04
C ASN A 19 23.52 1.26 -15.24
N GLY A 20 22.63 0.32 -14.91
CA GLY A 20 22.96 -0.87 -14.11
C GLY A 20 23.06 -0.62 -12.60
N ALA A 21 22.84 0.61 -12.14
CA ALA A 21 22.78 0.95 -10.72
C ALA A 21 21.32 1.08 -10.26
N VAL A 22 21.03 0.53 -9.08
CA VAL A 22 19.73 0.67 -8.44
C VAL A 22 19.67 2.02 -7.72
N CYS A 23 18.84 2.92 -8.24
CA CYS A 23 18.51 4.21 -7.65
C CYS A 23 17.14 4.16 -6.96
N GLY A 24 16.93 5.02 -5.97
CA GLY A 24 15.60 5.21 -5.40
C GLY A 24 14.64 5.78 -6.44
N ASP A 25 13.36 5.45 -6.31
CA ASP A 25 12.30 5.95 -7.18
C ASP A 25 11.16 6.54 -6.36
N GLU A 26 10.25 7.23 -7.04
CA GLU A 26 9.09 7.86 -6.43
C GLU A 26 7.82 7.29 -7.06
N ALA A 27 6.90 6.83 -6.23
CA ALA A 27 5.63 6.29 -6.65
C ALA A 27 4.48 6.97 -5.92
N ILE A 28 3.41 7.25 -6.67
CA ILE A 28 2.20 7.86 -6.14
C ILE A 28 1.07 6.84 -6.23
N VAL A 29 0.44 6.57 -5.09
CA VAL A 29 -0.69 5.64 -4.97
C VAL A 29 -1.92 6.43 -4.57
N ALA A 30 -2.97 6.38 -5.39
CA ALA A 30 -4.26 6.95 -5.04
C ALA A 30 -5.10 5.92 -4.30
N ILE A 31 -5.76 6.35 -3.23
CA ILE A 31 -6.83 5.61 -2.59
C ILE A 31 -8.13 6.08 -3.21
N THR A 32 -8.87 5.15 -3.80
CA THR A 32 -10.15 5.43 -4.44
C THR A 32 -11.30 4.72 -3.76
N PHE A 33 -12.44 5.38 -3.69
CA PHE A 33 -13.71 4.81 -3.26
C PHE A 33 -14.69 4.85 -4.43
N GLN A 34 -15.19 3.69 -4.86
CA GLN A 34 -16.11 3.60 -6.01
C GLN A 34 -15.58 4.31 -7.27
N GLY A 35 -14.27 4.24 -7.51
CA GLY A 35 -13.61 4.88 -8.67
C GLY A 35 -13.28 6.36 -8.50
N GLN A 36 -13.64 6.98 -7.38
CA GLN A 36 -13.28 8.37 -7.08
C GLN A 36 -12.06 8.42 -6.16
N GLU A 37 -11.01 9.16 -6.54
CA GLU A 37 -9.88 9.45 -5.64
C GLU A 37 -10.39 10.20 -4.40
N ILE A 38 -10.07 9.65 -3.23
CA ILE A 38 -10.37 10.29 -1.95
C ILE A 38 -9.10 10.70 -1.21
N ASP A 39 -7.97 10.10 -1.54
CA ASP A 39 -6.69 10.34 -0.87
C ASP A 39 -5.51 9.87 -1.72
N ARG A 40 -4.29 10.31 -1.40
CA ARG A 40 -3.06 9.94 -2.13
C ARG A 40 -1.87 9.76 -1.21
N PHE A 41 -1.04 8.76 -1.50
CA PHE A 41 0.21 8.47 -0.82
C PHE A 41 1.40 8.57 -1.78
N GLY A 42 2.34 9.44 -1.44
CA GLY A 42 3.67 9.45 -2.04
C GLY A 42 4.61 8.51 -1.30
N PHE A 43 5.26 7.63 -2.05
CA PHE A 43 6.37 6.81 -1.60
C PHE A 43 7.62 7.28 -2.34
N ALA A 44 8.69 7.55 -1.60
CA ALA A 44 9.97 7.95 -2.17
C ALA A 44 11.08 7.17 -1.49
N GLY A 45 12.04 6.69 -2.28
CA GLY A 45 13.24 6.03 -1.79
C GLY A 45 13.55 4.74 -2.52
N LYS A 46 14.41 3.93 -1.89
CA LYS A 46 14.90 2.67 -2.46
C LYS A 46 14.38 1.50 -1.64
N CYS A 47 13.37 0.79 -2.14
CA CYS A 47 12.83 -0.40 -1.51
C CYS A 47 13.19 -1.65 -2.33
N LEU A 48 14.28 -2.31 -1.90
CA LEU A 48 14.71 -3.62 -2.42
C LEU A 48 14.23 -4.79 -1.55
N SER A 49 13.58 -4.49 -0.42
CA SER A 49 13.14 -5.50 0.53
C SER A 49 12.03 -6.35 -0.06
N ALA A 50 12.16 -7.68 0.03
CA ALA A 50 11.13 -8.63 -0.40
C ALA A 50 9.80 -8.42 0.34
N ASP A 51 9.86 -8.06 1.62
CA ASP A 51 8.69 -7.73 2.44
C ASP A 51 7.95 -6.45 2.02
N GLY A 52 8.64 -5.57 1.28
CA GLY A 52 8.15 -4.25 0.89
C GLY A 52 8.03 -3.27 2.05
N PHE A 53 7.72 -2.02 1.71
CA PHE A 53 7.30 -1.02 2.66
C PHE A 53 5.80 -1.18 2.94
N ARG A 54 5.43 -1.37 4.20
CA ARG A 54 4.03 -1.52 4.63
C ARG A 54 3.55 -0.27 5.34
N ARG A 55 2.37 0.19 5.00
CA ARG A 55 1.70 1.32 5.66
C ARG A 55 0.25 0.96 5.93
N THR A 56 -0.17 1.18 7.17
CA THR A 56 -1.55 1.03 7.58
C THR A 56 -2.35 2.26 7.16
N TYR A 57 -3.55 2.05 6.64
CA TYR A 57 -4.49 3.08 6.24
C TYR A 57 -5.85 2.80 6.86
N LEU A 58 -6.45 3.81 7.52
CA LEU A 58 -7.75 3.67 8.14
C LEU A 58 -8.77 4.47 7.34
N GLY A 59 -9.81 3.81 6.87
CA GLY A 59 -10.79 4.44 6.00
C GLY A 59 -12.12 3.69 6.01
N ARG A 60 -13.03 4.12 5.13
CA ARG A 60 -14.32 3.41 4.96
C ARG A 60 -14.12 2.04 4.29
N PRO A 61 -14.99 1.05 4.49
CA PRO A 61 -14.99 -0.20 3.75
C PRO A 61 -15.23 0.05 2.25
N GLY A 62 -14.69 -0.81 1.39
CA GLY A 62 -14.80 -0.69 -0.07
C GLY A 62 -13.79 0.25 -0.72
N LEU A 63 -12.74 0.66 0.00
CA LEU A 63 -11.60 1.36 -0.60
C LEU A 63 -10.74 0.42 -1.44
N THR A 64 -10.12 1.02 -2.46
CA THR A 64 -9.13 0.37 -3.31
C THR A 64 -7.94 1.31 -3.50
N ALA A 65 -6.79 0.77 -3.88
CA ALA A 65 -5.63 1.57 -4.21
C ALA A 65 -5.22 1.35 -5.66
N SER A 66 -4.72 2.39 -6.31
CA SER A 66 -4.24 2.32 -7.69
C SER A 66 -2.95 3.12 -7.82
N LEU A 67 -1.98 2.54 -8.55
CA LEU A 67 -0.73 3.21 -8.86
C LEU A 67 -1.03 4.28 -9.91
N ILE A 68 -0.77 5.54 -9.56
CA ILE A 68 -0.99 6.69 -10.45
C ILE A 68 0.28 7.01 -11.23
N SER A 69 1.44 6.91 -10.58
CA SER A 69 2.73 7.26 -11.17
C SER A 69 3.87 6.53 -10.48
N GLY A 70 4.99 6.38 -11.19
CA GLY A 70 6.19 5.70 -10.72
C GLY A 70 6.21 4.21 -11.05
N ASN A 71 7.27 3.53 -10.64
CA ASN A 71 7.42 2.09 -10.85
C ASN A 71 7.51 1.37 -9.50
N CYS A 72 6.42 0.77 -9.06
CA CYS A 72 6.39 -0.10 -7.90
C CYS A 72 5.23 -1.08 -7.98
N LYS A 73 5.33 -2.19 -7.26
CA LYS A 73 4.21 -3.11 -7.07
C LYS A 73 3.46 -2.71 -5.82
N ILE A 74 2.18 -2.43 -5.98
CA ILE A 74 1.29 -2.10 -4.86
C ILE A 74 0.37 -3.28 -4.57
N GLU A 75 0.21 -3.58 -3.29
CA GLU A 75 -0.75 -4.56 -2.79
C GLU A 75 -1.60 -3.85 -1.74
N PHE A 76 -2.92 -3.84 -1.94
CA PHE A 76 -3.86 -3.20 -1.03
C PHE A 76 -4.83 -4.23 -0.50
N SER A 77 -4.62 -4.61 0.75
CA SER A 77 -5.41 -5.65 1.41
C SER A 77 -6.15 -5.04 2.58
N VAL A 78 -7.43 -5.37 2.73
CA VAL A 78 -8.15 -5.04 3.96
C VAL A 78 -7.51 -5.82 5.09
N GLN A 79 -6.96 -5.11 6.06
CA GLN A 79 -6.58 -5.70 7.33
C GLN A 79 -7.89 -5.86 8.09
N GLN A 80 -8.61 -6.96 7.77
CA GLN A 80 -9.67 -7.41 8.65
C GLN A 80 -9.07 -7.45 10.06
N PRO A 81 -9.81 -7.03 11.10
CA PRO A 81 -9.45 -7.44 12.45
C PRO A 81 -9.55 -8.96 12.43
N GLY A 82 -8.43 -9.60 12.13
CA GLY A 82 -8.28 -11.02 12.27
C GLY A 82 -8.58 -11.28 13.73
N ALA A 83 -9.70 -11.98 13.94
CA ALA A 83 -9.81 -13.04 14.92
C ALA A 83 -8.49 -13.19 15.68
N MET A 84 -8.39 -12.52 16.83
CA MET A 84 -7.40 -12.91 17.80
C MET A 84 -7.72 -14.36 18.14
N ALA A 85 -6.90 -15.23 17.55
CA ALA A 85 -6.49 -16.52 18.03
C ALA A 85 -7.58 -17.28 18.80
N GLU A 86 -8.22 -18.24 18.12
CA GLU A 86 -8.62 -19.46 18.81
C GLU A 86 -7.36 -20.07 19.45
N PHE A 87 -7.13 -19.67 20.69
CA PHE A 87 -6.10 -20.19 21.55
C PHE A 87 -6.44 -21.67 21.79
N ARG A 88 -5.64 -22.56 21.21
CA ARG A 88 -5.56 -23.97 21.61
C ARG A 88 -4.14 -24.19 22.13
N PRO A 89 -3.99 -24.36 23.44
CA PRO A 89 -4.08 -25.69 24.04
C PRO A 89 -5.12 -25.82 25.16
#